data_AF-A0A2K2BIC9-F1
#
_entry.id   AF-A0A2K2BIC9-F1
#
_cell.length_a   1.000
_cell.length_b   1.000
_cell.length_c   1.000
_cell.angle_alpha   90.00
_cell.angle_beta   90.00
_cell.angle_gamma   90.00
#
_symmetry.space_group_name_H-M   'P 1'
#
loop_
_entity.id
_entity.type
_entity.pdbx_description
1 polymer ?
#
loop_
_entity_poly.entity_id
_entity_poly.type
_entity_poly.pdbx_seq_one_letter_code
_entity_poly.pdbx_strand_id
1 'polypeptide(L)'
;MMMVVKKKKHYFRCCEWKWIVLCQLLLANAVCASHHGNPANDLVDIINKNRTAQKLPELNDSPGLGCMALQYVELCKDNCTSNGVVNCKPPEDDFTEVFGPNCGVELPTFGTITGHVVGCQAKYLEPSLAFSHVLVNDSKALSLIRNKSHTEVGVGLVGARKGSFFWCILFSDGQTNSTFVLEDNGEGIKQKTGCFSGSTFPCSGGHRIPVFLNNFMTMVLLNIFLLQHLYQTWFVMM
;
A
#
# COMPACT_ATOMS: atom_id res chain seq x y z
N MET A 1 -39.45 -22.57 -67.14
CA MET A 1 -38.20 -23.35 -67.19
C MET A 1 -37.41 -23.02 -65.93
N MET A 2 -37.16 -24.04 -65.09
CA MET A 2 -36.51 -23.91 -63.77
C MET A 2 -35.14 -23.23 -63.88
N MET A 3 -34.84 -22.29 -62.99
CA MET A 3 -33.46 -21.99 -62.64
C MET A 3 -33.25 -22.09 -61.11
N VAL A 4 -32.52 -23.14 -60.81
CA VAL A 4 -31.93 -23.62 -59.56
C VAL A 4 -31.42 -22.48 -58.67
N VAL A 5 -31.93 -22.42 -57.43
CA VAL A 5 -31.36 -21.62 -56.34
C VAL A 5 -30.06 -22.27 -55.86
N LYS A 6 -28.94 -21.58 -56.05
CA LYS A 6 -27.61 -22.02 -55.60
C LYS A 6 -27.45 -21.70 -54.10
N LYS A 7 -27.54 -22.71 -53.22
CA LYS A 7 -27.19 -22.58 -51.79
C LYS A 7 -25.69 -22.29 -51.65
N LYS A 8 -25.32 -21.08 -51.17
CA LYS A 8 -23.98 -20.82 -50.64
C LYS A 8 -23.92 -21.27 -49.17
N LYS A 9 -23.00 -22.19 -48.87
CA LYS A 9 -22.68 -22.65 -47.51
C LYS A 9 -21.96 -21.54 -46.74
N HIS A 10 -22.46 -21.19 -45.55
CA HIS A 10 -21.75 -20.34 -44.60
C HIS A 10 -20.63 -21.15 -43.93
N TYR A 11 -19.39 -20.69 -44.07
CA TYR A 11 -18.26 -21.16 -43.28
C TYR A 11 -17.93 -20.05 -42.27
N PHE A 12 -18.55 -20.11 -41.09
CA PHE A 12 -18.30 -19.17 -40.00
C PHE A 12 -16.91 -19.48 -39.41
N ARG A 13 -16.00 -18.51 -39.50
CA ARG A 13 -14.55 -18.66 -39.27
C ARG A 13 -14.26 -18.83 -37.77
N CYS A 14 -13.96 -20.07 -37.33
CA CYS A 14 -13.59 -20.44 -35.96
C CYS A 14 -12.38 -19.71 -35.34
N CYS A 15 -11.66 -18.87 -36.09
CA CYS A 15 -10.53 -18.11 -35.54
C CYS A 15 -10.95 -16.96 -34.63
N GLU A 16 -12.11 -16.33 -34.86
CA GLU A 16 -12.47 -15.11 -34.12
C GLU A 16 -13.00 -15.40 -32.71
N TRP A 17 -13.57 -16.59 -32.49
CA TRP A 17 -14.02 -17.03 -31.16
C TRP A 17 -12.85 -17.21 -30.18
N LYS A 18 -11.67 -17.64 -30.67
CA LYS A 18 -10.49 -17.87 -29.82
C LYS A 18 -9.95 -16.58 -29.20
N TRP A 19 -10.03 -15.47 -29.93
CA TRP A 19 -9.58 -14.16 -29.45
C TRP A 19 -10.51 -13.58 -28.38
N ILE A 20 -11.82 -13.80 -28.50
CA ILE A 20 -12.80 -13.37 -27.50
C ILE A 20 -12.61 -14.13 -26.19
N VAL A 21 -12.41 -15.46 -26.27
CA VAL A 21 -12.15 -16.30 -25.08
C VAL A 21 -10.81 -15.94 -24.41
N LEU A 22 -9.76 -15.64 -25.20
CA LEU A 22 -8.47 -15.17 -24.66
C LEU A 22 -8.61 -13.81 -23.95
N CYS A 23 -9.38 -12.88 -24.50
CA CYS A 23 -9.69 -11.60 -23.84
C CYS A 23 -10.47 -11.79 -22.52
N GLN A 24 -11.37 -12.77 -22.45
CA GLN A 24 -12.09 -13.10 -21.20
C GLN A 24 -11.20 -13.75 -20.15
N LEU A 25 -10.22 -14.58 -20.56
CA LEU A 25 -9.21 -15.14 -19.66
C LEU A 25 -8.24 -14.07 -19.12
N LEU A 26 -7.95 -13.03 -19.89
CA LEU A 26 -7.17 -11.87 -19.43
C LEU A 26 -7.93 -11.00 -18.42
N LEU A 27 -9.28 -10.95 -18.51
CA LEU A 27 -10.13 -10.25 -17.54
C LEU A 27 -10.14 -10.93 -16.16
N ALA A 28 -9.98 -12.25 -16.08
CA ALA A 28 -9.99 -12.97 -14.80
C ALA A 28 -8.76 -12.68 -13.92
N ASN A 29 -7.60 -12.39 -14.51
CA ASN A 29 -6.37 -12.09 -13.77
C ASN A 29 -6.30 -10.64 -13.27
N ALA A 30 -7.23 -9.77 -13.67
CA ALA A 30 -7.24 -8.36 -13.28
C ALA A 30 -8.02 -8.09 -11.98
N VAL A 31 -8.69 -9.10 -11.41
CA VAL A 31 -9.56 -8.97 -10.22
C VAL A 31 -8.85 -9.50 -8.97
N CYS A 32 -7.62 -9.07 -8.71
CA CYS A 32 -6.96 -9.24 -7.40
C CYS A 32 -5.93 -8.13 -7.12
N ALA A 33 -6.19 -6.91 -7.59
CA ALA A 33 -5.58 -5.74 -6.97
C ALA A 33 -6.48 -5.33 -5.82
N SER A 34 -6.28 -5.93 -4.64
CA SER A 34 -6.85 -5.38 -3.40
C SER A 34 -6.35 -3.95 -3.28
N HIS A 35 -7.25 -3.01 -3.54
CA HIS A 35 -7.03 -1.59 -3.36
C HIS A 35 -6.90 -1.34 -1.86
N HIS A 36 -5.66 -1.34 -1.36
CA HIS A 36 -5.40 -1.10 0.04
C HIS A 36 -5.40 0.40 0.32
N GLY A 37 -6.33 0.82 1.18
CA GLY A 37 -6.61 2.23 1.48
C GLY A 37 -5.47 2.96 2.18
N ASN A 38 -4.47 2.27 2.73
CA ASN A 38 -3.34 2.86 3.45
C ASN A 38 -2.13 1.88 3.49
N PRO A 39 -1.02 2.16 2.80
CA PRO A 39 0.17 1.30 2.79
C PRO A 39 0.80 1.04 4.16
N ALA A 40 0.58 1.93 5.14
CA ALA A 40 1.07 1.73 6.50
C ALA A 40 0.29 0.60 7.21
N ASN A 41 -1.03 0.51 7.01
CA ASN A 41 -1.86 -0.59 7.53
C ASN A 41 -1.44 -1.92 6.92
N ASP A 42 -1.17 -1.95 5.61
CA ASP A 42 -0.70 -3.17 4.94
C ASP A 42 0.64 -3.65 5.50
N LEU A 43 1.52 -2.73 5.89
CA LEU A 43 2.79 -3.09 6.48
C LEU A 43 2.60 -3.70 7.88
N VAL A 44 1.66 -3.20 8.68
CA VAL A 44 1.27 -3.82 9.96
C VAL A 44 0.76 -5.25 9.73
N ASP A 45 -0.11 -5.46 8.74
CA ASP A 45 -0.59 -6.81 8.38
C ASP A 45 0.57 -7.75 8.00
N ILE A 46 1.55 -7.26 7.25
CA ILE A 46 2.73 -8.04 6.85
C ILE A 46 3.60 -8.38 8.06
N ILE A 47 3.81 -7.44 8.98
CA ILE A 47 4.52 -7.66 10.24
C ILE A 47 3.82 -8.76 11.05
N ASN A 48 2.51 -8.66 11.24
CA ASN A 48 1.72 -9.64 11.99
C ASN A 48 1.69 -11.01 11.32
N LYS A 49 1.59 -11.09 9.99
CA LYS A 49 1.75 -12.35 9.25
C LYS A 49 3.14 -12.97 9.44
N ASN A 50 4.21 -12.17 9.47
CA ASN A 50 5.56 -12.68 9.74
C ASN A 50 5.68 -13.26 11.15
N ARG A 51 5.10 -12.57 12.14
CA ARG A 51 5.11 -12.99 13.55
C ARG A 51 4.30 -14.26 13.78
N THR A 52 3.08 -14.33 13.27
CA THR A 52 2.21 -15.49 13.40
C THR A 52 2.75 -16.71 12.68
N ALA A 53 3.46 -16.55 11.55
CA ALA A 53 4.20 -17.64 10.91
C ALA A 53 5.29 -18.26 11.81
N GLN A 54 5.75 -17.53 12.84
CA GLN A 54 6.67 -18.00 13.87
C GLN A 54 5.98 -18.29 15.21
N LYS A 55 4.64 -18.41 15.22
CA LYS A 55 3.81 -18.64 16.42
C LYS A 55 3.99 -17.56 17.50
N LEU A 56 4.33 -16.34 17.10
CA LEU A 56 4.34 -15.17 17.97
C LEU A 56 2.97 -14.50 17.94
N PRO A 57 2.55 -13.85 19.05
CA PRO A 57 1.30 -13.10 19.08
C PRO A 57 1.38 -11.91 18.12
N GLU A 58 0.23 -11.56 17.56
CA GLU A 58 0.05 -10.34 16.79
C GLU A 58 0.28 -9.10 17.68
N LEU A 59 0.83 -8.06 17.08
CA LEU A 59 0.96 -6.74 17.68
C LEU A 59 -0.31 -5.96 17.40
N ASN A 60 -0.75 -5.20 18.40
CA ASN A 60 -1.87 -4.29 18.23
C ASN A 60 -1.40 -3.03 17.51
N ASP A 61 -2.15 -2.62 16.49
CA ASP A 61 -1.88 -1.37 15.79
C ASP A 61 -2.29 -0.19 16.69
N SER A 62 -1.34 0.70 16.97
CA SER A 62 -1.58 1.90 17.78
C SER A 62 -1.52 3.14 16.86
N PRO A 63 -2.65 3.83 16.62
CA PRO A 63 -2.69 5.01 15.77
C PRO A 63 -1.75 6.13 16.26
N GLY A 64 -1.65 6.34 17.58
CA GLY A 64 -0.74 7.33 18.16
C GLY A 64 0.73 6.99 17.91
N LEU A 65 1.09 5.71 18.09
CA LEU A 65 2.43 5.22 17.78
C LEU A 65 2.74 5.34 16.27
N GLY A 66 1.76 5.04 15.41
CA GLY A 66 1.87 5.21 13.96
C GLY A 66 2.09 6.67 13.57
N CYS A 67 1.33 7.60 14.14
CA CYS A 67 1.49 9.02 13.86
C CYS A 67 2.88 9.53 14.29
N MET A 68 3.38 9.12 15.46
CA MET A 68 4.73 9.47 15.88
C MET A 68 5.80 8.87 14.96
N ALA A 69 5.58 7.66 14.43
CA ALA A 69 6.45 7.06 13.42
C ALA A 69 6.49 7.93 12.15
N LEU A 70 5.36 8.52 11.74
CA LEU A 70 5.30 9.49 10.64
C LEU A 70 6.05 10.78 10.97
N GLN A 71 5.91 11.34 12.19
CA GLN A 71 6.67 12.51 12.62
C GLN A 71 8.19 12.27 12.56
N TYR A 72 8.63 11.07 12.99
CA TYR A 72 10.03 10.66 12.92
C TYR A 72 10.57 10.77 11.48
N VAL A 73 9.87 10.18 10.50
CA VAL A 73 10.35 10.18 9.11
C VAL A 73 10.14 11.50 8.39
N GLU A 74 9.16 12.31 8.82
CA GLU A 74 8.98 13.68 8.34
C GLU A 74 10.14 14.57 8.82
N LEU A 75 10.61 14.42 10.06
CA LEU A 75 11.80 15.11 10.56
C LEU A 75 13.06 14.66 9.83
N CYS A 76 13.19 13.35 9.61
CA CYS A 76 14.33 12.74 8.94
C CYS A 76 14.28 12.80 7.41
N LYS A 77 13.30 13.51 6.82
CA LYS A 77 13.19 13.64 5.36
C LYS A 77 14.48 14.20 4.78
N ASP A 78 14.77 13.80 3.55
CA ASP A 78 15.98 14.15 2.80
C ASP A 78 17.30 13.53 3.31
N ASN A 79 17.31 12.84 4.45
CA ASN A 79 18.51 12.16 4.98
C ASN A 79 18.64 10.69 4.52
N CYS A 80 18.26 10.40 3.27
CA CYS A 80 18.34 9.05 2.71
C CYS A 80 19.67 8.82 1.98
N THR A 81 20.41 7.80 2.40
CA THR A 81 21.62 7.36 1.68
C THR A 81 21.27 6.50 0.46
N SER A 82 22.21 6.33 -0.47
CA SER A 82 22.04 5.46 -1.65
C SER A 82 21.79 4.00 -1.29
N ASN A 83 22.18 3.58 -0.09
CA ASN A 83 22.05 2.20 0.40
C ASN A 83 20.76 2.00 1.22
N GLY A 84 19.86 2.99 1.24
CA GLY A 84 18.57 2.91 1.93
C GLY A 84 18.62 3.12 3.44
N VAL A 85 19.77 3.55 3.97
CA VAL A 85 19.93 3.92 5.38
C VAL A 85 19.51 5.38 5.58
N VAL A 86 18.72 5.62 6.62
CA VAL A 86 18.34 6.97 7.06
C VAL A 86 19.39 7.50 8.03
N ASN A 87 20.14 8.52 7.61
CA ASN A 87 21.18 9.15 8.43
C ASN A 87 20.59 10.26 9.31
N CYS A 88 19.65 9.89 10.18
CA CYS A 88 18.97 10.79 11.09
C CYS A 88 18.55 10.03 12.35
N LYS A 89 18.82 10.63 13.50
CA LYS A 89 18.46 10.10 14.81
C LYS A 89 17.87 11.25 15.63
N PRO A 90 16.54 11.37 15.69
CA PRO A 90 15.89 12.30 16.58
C PRO A 90 16.29 12.02 18.05
N PRO A 91 16.39 13.06 18.89
CA PRO A 91 16.44 12.91 20.34
C PRO A 91 15.32 12.02 20.89
N GLU A 92 15.56 11.31 22.00
CA GLU A 92 14.51 10.50 22.63
C GLU A 92 13.40 11.38 23.22
N ASP A 93 13.75 12.56 23.75
CA ASP A 93 12.80 13.52 24.30
C ASP A 93 11.83 14.07 23.23
N ASP A 94 12.22 14.07 21.95
CA ASP A 94 11.34 14.51 20.84
C ASP A 94 10.07 13.65 20.76
N PHE A 95 10.09 12.38 21.17
CA PHE A 95 8.88 11.56 21.16
C PHE A 95 7.79 12.14 22.06
N THR A 96 8.16 12.57 23.26
CA THR A 96 7.24 13.12 24.26
C THR A 96 7.00 14.61 24.10
N GLU A 97 8.01 15.37 23.69
CA GLU A 97 7.94 16.84 23.65
C GLU A 97 7.47 17.40 22.30
N VAL A 98 7.64 16.63 21.22
CA VAL A 98 7.36 17.09 19.85
C VAL A 98 6.37 16.16 19.14
N PHE A 99 6.71 14.88 19.00
CA PHE A 99 5.97 13.96 18.13
C PHE A 99 4.58 13.62 18.66
N GLY A 100 4.46 13.22 19.93
CA GLY A 100 3.14 12.93 20.49
C GLY A 100 2.23 14.16 20.55
N PRO A 101 2.68 15.33 21.03
CA PRO A 101 1.88 16.55 20.97
C PRO A 101 1.44 16.91 19.54
N ASN A 102 2.30 16.77 18.54
CA ASN A 102 1.95 16.99 17.13
C ASN A 102 1.01 15.93 16.54
N CYS A 103 0.84 14.81 17.23
CA CYS A 103 -0.12 13.77 16.90
C CYS A 103 -1.41 13.88 17.72
N GLY A 104 -1.44 14.69 18.77
CA GLY A 104 -2.51 14.70 19.75
C GLY A 104 -2.50 13.47 20.65
N VAL A 105 -1.33 12.90 20.96
CA VAL A 105 -1.22 11.83 21.96
C VAL A 105 -1.39 12.44 23.35
N GLU A 106 -2.32 11.91 24.14
CA GLU A 106 -2.54 12.32 25.52
C GLU A 106 -1.28 12.02 26.35
N LEU A 107 -0.65 13.06 26.92
CA LEU A 107 0.55 12.95 27.76
C LEU A 107 0.52 11.81 28.81
N PRO A 108 -0.56 11.60 29.59
CA PRO A 108 -0.57 10.53 30.60
C PRO A 108 -0.59 9.12 30.01
N THR A 109 -0.81 8.98 28.69
CA THR A 109 -0.92 7.68 28.01
C THR A 109 0.37 7.28 27.30
N PHE A 110 1.45 8.05 27.43
CA PHE A 110 2.71 7.67 26.82
C PHE A 110 3.25 6.34 27.40
N GLY A 111 3.39 5.35 26.52
CA GLY A 111 4.05 4.09 26.82
C GLY A 111 5.55 4.13 26.53
N THR A 112 6.25 3.05 26.84
CA THR A 112 7.67 2.91 26.51
C THR A 112 7.83 2.48 25.05
N ILE A 113 8.58 3.27 24.28
CA ILE A 113 9.00 2.86 22.94
C ILE A 113 10.17 1.90 23.09
N THR A 114 9.98 0.64 22.72
CA THR A 114 10.94 -0.46 22.95
C THR A 114 11.79 -0.78 21.73
N GLY A 115 11.48 -0.20 20.58
CA GLY A 115 12.28 -0.38 19.38
C GLY A 115 11.78 0.42 18.19
N HIS A 116 12.65 0.60 17.21
CA HIS A 116 12.29 1.19 15.94
C HIS A 116 13.06 0.55 14.78
N VAL A 117 12.46 0.56 13.60
CA VAL A 117 13.09 0.19 12.33
C VAL A 117 12.77 1.28 11.33
N VAL A 118 13.80 1.86 10.72
CA VAL A 118 13.66 2.98 9.79
C VAL A 118 14.45 2.68 8.54
N GLY A 119 13.86 2.98 7.39
CA GLY A 119 14.52 2.79 6.10
C GLY A 119 13.95 3.73 5.06
N CYS A 120 14.71 3.92 3.98
CA CYS A 120 14.31 4.78 2.89
C CYS A 120 14.66 4.20 1.53
N GLN A 121 13.96 4.65 0.49
CA GLN A 121 14.23 4.24 -0.89
C GLN A 121 13.88 5.35 -1.87
N ALA A 122 14.71 5.54 -2.90
CA ALA A 122 14.51 6.60 -3.90
C ALA A 122 13.17 6.51 -4.64
N LYS A 123 12.66 5.30 -4.85
CA LYS A 123 11.35 5.05 -5.48
C LYS A 123 10.42 4.42 -4.45
N TYR A 124 9.13 4.72 -4.57
CA TYR A 124 8.12 4.02 -3.80
C TYR A 124 8.19 2.52 -4.09
N LEU A 125 8.16 1.73 -3.02
CA LEU A 125 8.01 0.29 -3.08
C LEU A 125 6.69 -0.07 -2.40
N GLU A 126 5.99 -1.04 -2.98
CA GLU A 126 4.81 -1.63 -2.32
C GLU A 126 5.20 -2.23 -0.97
N PRO A 127 4.28 -2.26 0.03
CA PRO A 127 4.58 -2.64 1.42
C PRO A 127 5.36 -3.95 1.58
N SER A 128 5.06 -4.99 0.78
CA SER A 128 5.75 -6.27 0.83
C SER A 128 7.22 -6.18 0.43
N LEU A 129 7.53 -5.40 -0.61
CA LEU A 129 8.90 -5.15 -1.07
C LEU A 129 9.65 -4.21 -0.12
N ALA A 130 8.95 -3.20 0.43
CA ALA A 130 9.51 -2.33 1.46
C ALA A 130 9.91 -3.13 2.71
N PHE A 131 9.03 -4.05 3.15
CA PHE A 131 9.31 -4.94 4.27
C PHE A 131 10.59 -5.76 4.05
N SER A 132 10.72 -6.47 2.92
CA SER A 132 11.84 -7.39 2.71
C SER A 132 13.16 -6.72 2.31
N HIS A 133 13.11 -5.63 1.54
CA HIS A 133 14.32 -5.04 0.94
C HIS A 133 14.79 -3.76 1.63
N VAL A 134 13.90 -3.05 2.33
CA VAL A 134 14.23 -1.76 2.95
C VAL A 134 14.28 -1.87 4.47
N LEU A 135 13.25 -2.48 5.08
CA LEU A 135 13.06 -2.46 6.53
C LEU A 135 13.67 -3.69 7.22
N VAL A 136 13.49 -4.87 6.66
CA VAL A 136 13.91 -6.16 7.24
C VAL A 136 14.93 -6.82 6.31
N ASN A 137 15.97 -6.06 5.97
CA ASN A 137 17.04 -6.50 5.08
C ASN A 137 18.18 -7.26 5.80
N ASP A 138 18.16 -7.28 7.13
CA ASP A 138 19.16 -7.97 7.96
C ASP A 138 18.53 -8.73 9.14
N SER A 139 19.35 -9.55 9.80
CA SER A 139 18.92 -10.36 10.94
C SER A 139 18.60 -9.53 12.19
N LYS A 140 19.17 -8.32 12.32
CA LYS A 140 18.94 -7.45 13.47
C LYS A 140 17.53 -6.86 13.41
N ALA A 141 17.15 -6.30 12.27
CA ALA A 141 15.79 -5.84 12.02
C ALA A 141 14.79 -7.00 12.19
N LEU A 142 15.09 -8.18 11.65
CA LEU A 142 14.22 -9.36 11.81
C LEU A 142 14.06 -9.76 13.29
N SER A 143 15.12 -9.64 14.10
CA SER A 143 15.06 -9.92 15.54
C SER A 143 14.19 -8.91 16.30
N LEU A 144 14.20 -7.64 15.89
CA LEU A 144 13.31 -6.60 16.45
C LEU A 144 11.85 -6.91 16.11
N ILE A 145 11.53 -7.19 14.84
CA ILE A 145 10.17 -7.58 14.42
C ILE A 145 9.62 -8.76 15.23
N ARG A 146 10.50 -9.73 15.56
CA ARG A 146 10.15 -10.98 16.25
C ARG A 146 10.34 -10.93 17.76
N ASN A 147 10.64 -9.76 18.33
CA ASN A 147 10.80 -9.63 19.76
C ASN A 147 9.45 -9.88 20.46
N LYS A 148 9.48 -10.71 21.51
CA LYS A 148 8.31 -11.14 22.28
C LYS A 148 7.84 -10.09 23.28
N SER A 149 8.69 -9.12 23.62
CA SER A 149 8.33 -8.05 24.55
C SER A 149 7.41 -7.02 23.92
N HIS A 150 7.38 -6.91 22.59
CA HIS A 150 6.49 -5.98 21.90
C HIS A 150 5.04 -6.47 21.95
N THR A 151 4.14 -5.56 22.26
CA THR A 151 2.68 -5.73 22.34
C THR A 151 1.94 -4.82 21.36
N GLU A 152 2.57 -3.72 20.96
CA GLU A 152 2.02 -2.70 20.06
C GLU A 152 3.00 -2.37 18.93
N VAL A 153 2.44 -1.93 17.80
CA VAL A 153 3.18 -1.47 16.63
C VAL A 153 2.51 -0.24 16.05
N GLY A 154 3.32 0.67 15.49
CA GLY A 154 2.85 1.80 14.70
C GLY A 154 3.76 2.00 13.49
N VAL A 155 3.19 2.27 12.33
CA VAL A 155 3.93 2.48 11.07
C VAL A 155 3.67 3.88 10.53
N GLY A 156 4.72 4.56 10.08
CA GLY A 156 4.65 5.82 9.35
C GLY A 156 5.30 5.73 7.97
N LEU A 157 4.70 6.39 6.99
CA LEU A 157 5.20 6.51 5.62
C LEU A 157 5.10 7.97 5.15
N VAL A 158 6.21 8.52 4.67
CA VAL A 158 6.22 9.78 3.93
C VAL A 158 7.04 9.68 2.65
N GLY A 159 6.59 10.35 1.59
CA GLY A 159 7.36 10.56 0.37
C GLY A 159 7.68 12.02 0.15
N ALA A 160 8.93 12.34 -0.17
CA ALA A 160 9.28 13.69 -0.62
C ALA A 160 8.83 13.90 -2.08
N ARG A 161 8.30 15.10 -2.41
CA ARG A 161 7.76 15.40 -3.75
C ARG A 161 8.73 15.16 -4.91
N LYS A 162 10.03 15.22 -4.65
CA LYS A 162 11.13 14.93 -5.60
C LYS A 162 12.25 14.15 -4.92
N GLY A 163 11.92 13.24 -4.01
CA GLY A 163 12.93 12.54 -3.21
C GLY A 163 12.49 11.15 -2.80
N SER A 164 13.22 10.60 -1.83
CA SER A 164 12.99 9.24 -1.33
C SER A 164 11.69 9.11 -0.55
N PHE A 165 11.22 7.87 -0.47
CA PHE A 165 10.17 7.42 0.44
C PHE A 165 10.83 6.89 1.71
N PHE A 166 10.26 7.24 2.85
CA PHE A 166 10.76 6.90 4.16
C PHE A 166 9.69 6.12 4.90
N TRP A 167 10.11 5.03 5.52
CA TRP A 167 9.29 4.16 6.34
C TRP A 167 9.87 4.14 7.74
N CYS A 168 9.00 4.20 8.74
CA CYS A 168 9.36 3.95 10.13
C CYS A 168 8.35 3.02 10.76
N ILE A 169 8.86 2.05 11.52
CA ILE A 169 8.10 1.16 12.37
C ILE A 169 8.54 1.47 13.80
N LEU A 170 7.60 1.75 14.69
CA LEU A 170 7.83 1.88 16.13
C LEU A 170 7.16 0.71 16.85
N PHE A 171 7.80 0.26 17.92
CA PHE A 171 7.32 -0.82 18.78
C PHE A 171 7.19 -0.34 20.22
N SER A 172 6.21 -0.87 20.93
CA SER A 172 5.94 -0.58 22.34
C SER A 172 5.62 -1.88 23.09
N ASP A 173 5.87 -1.88 24.40
CA ASP A 173 5.43 -2.91 25.36
C ASP A 173 4.21 -2.46 26.20
N GLY A 174 3.57 -1.37 25.76
CA GLY A 174 2.38 -0.78 26.35
C GLY A 174 1.14 -1.68 26.29
N GLN A 175 0.07 -1.20 26.92
CA GLN A 175 -1.19 -1.91 26.99
C GLN A 175 -2.17 -1.32 25.98
N THR A 176 -2.65 -2.19 25.08
CA THR A 176 -3.60 -1.85 24.03
C THR A 176 -4.78 -1.04 24.55
N ASN A 177 -5.13 0.03 23.83
CA ASN A 177 -6.20 0.98 24.19
C ASN A 177 -5.95 1.83 25.45
N SER A 178 -4.77 1.76 26.05
CA SER A 178 -4.39 2.61 27.19
C SER A 178 -3.11 3.40 26.95
N THR A 179 -2.30 2.99 25.95
CA THR A 179 -1.07 3.65 25.57
C THR A 179 -1.17 4.33 24.21
N PHE A 180 -0.52 5.50 24.09
CA PHE A 180 -0.52 6.39 22.94
C PHE A 180 -1.92 6.73 22.43
N VAL A 181 -2.83 7.01 23.37
CA VAL A 181 -4.22 7.34 23.07
C VAL A 181 -4.24 8.72 22.41
N LEU A 182 -4.92 8.80 21.27
CA LEU A 182 -5.12 10.05 20.56
C LEU A 182 -6.32 10.81 21.15
N GLU A 183 -6.15 12.12 21.32
CA GLU A 183 -7.19 13.08 21.63
C GLU A 183 -8.28 13.08 20.54
N ASP A 184 -9.44 13.68 20.83
CA ASP A 184 -10.58 13.83 19.92
C ASP A 184 -11.06 12.50 19.29
N ASN A 185 -11.49 11.56 20.12
CA ASN A 185 -12.07 10.27 19.71
C ASN A 185 -11.14 9.38 18.85
N GLY A 186 -9.82 9.53 18.96
CA GLY A 186 -8.89 8.66 18.27
C GLY A 186 -8.49 9.14 16.86
N GLU A 187 -8.97 10.30 16.41
CA GLU A 187 -8.60 10.84 15.09
C GLU A 187 -7.22 11.50 15.11
N GLY A 188 -6.82 12.06 16.26
CA GLY A 188 -5.58 12.80 16.43
C GLY A 188 -5.46 14.02 15.51
N ILE A 189 -4.27 14.61 15.48
CA ILE A 189 -4.01 15.77 14.63
C ILE A 189 -3.83 15.31 13.18
N LYS A 190 -4.68 15.86 12.28
CA LYS A 190 -4.64 15.55 10.85
C LYS A 190 -3.30 15.93 10.22
N GLN A 191 -2.59 14.92 9.72
CA GLN A 191 -1.31 15.08 9.06
C GLN A 191 -1.48 15.57 7.60
N LYS A 192 -0.61 16.49 7.18
CA LYS A 192 -0.67 17.12 5.84
C LYS A 192 0.09 16.34 4.76
N THR A 193 0.99 15.45 5.18
CA THR A 193 1.90 14.67 4.33
C THR A 193 1.97 13.23 4.82
N GLY A 194 2.10 12.28 3.89
CA GLY A 194 2.25 10.87 4.23
C GLY A 194 0.98 10.19 4.76
N CYS A 195 1.17 9.04 5.40
CA CYS A 195 0.18 8.29 6.17
C CYS A 195 0.83 7.55 7.33
N PHE A 196 0.00 7.13 8.27
CA PHE A 196 0.39 6.25 9.36
C PHE A 196 -0.66 5.16 9.58
N SER A 197 -0.27 4.08 10.27
CA SER A 197 -1.14 2.95 10.56
C SER A 197 -2.21 3.28 11.61
N GLY A 198 -3.27 2.50 11.69
CA GLY A 198 -4.42 2.79 12.56
C GLY A 198 -5.30 3.95 12.10
N SER A 199 -4.90 4.68 11.05
CA SER A 199 -5.70 5.73 10.42
C SER A 199 -6.59 5.17 9.30
N THR A 200 -7.81 5.69 9.21
CA THR A 200 -8.75 5.42 8.11
C THR A 200 -8.46 6.29 6.87
N PHE A 201 -7.59 7.30 7.00
CA PHE A 201 -7.28 8.22 5.91
C PHE A 201 -6.28 7.61 4.92
N PRO A 202 -6.51 7.80 3.61
CA PRO A 202 -5.54 7.39 2.60
C PRO A 202 -4.28 8.25 2.65
N CYS A 203 -3.17 7.66 2.19
CA CYS A 203 -1.87 8.32 2.17
C CYS A 203 -1.91 9.63 1.37
N SER A 204 -1.57 10.74 2.04
CA SER A 204 -1.51 12.07 1.45
C SER A 204 -0.22 12.22 0.63
N GLY A 205 -0.23 11.62 -0.56
CA GLY A 205 0.98 11.49 -1.37
C GLY A 205 0.74 10.84 -2.73
N GLY A 206 0.11 11.59 -3.63
CA GLY A 206 -0.01 11.26 -5.04
C GLY A 206 -1.33 10.59 -5.40
N HIS A 207 -2.20 11.33 -6.11
CA HIS A 207 -3.14 10.69 -7.02
C HIS A 207 -2.34 9.81 -7.99
N ARG A 208 -2.20 8.52 -7.67
CA ARG A 208 -2.08 7.54 -8.72
C ARG A 208 -3.43 7.58 -9.41
N ILE A 209 -3.49 8.23 -10.58
CA ILE A 209 -4.56 7.95 -11.53
C ILE A 209 -4.54 6.43 -11.63
N PRO A 210 -5.59 5.72 -11.18
CA PRO A 210 -5.57 4.28 -11.23
C PRO A 210 -5.36 3.90 -12.69
N VAL A 211 -4.25 3.20 -12.98
CA VAL A 211 -3.93 2.69 -14.33
C VAL A 211 -5.11 1.90 -14.90
N PHE A 212 -6.00 1.45 -14.01
CA PHE A 212 -7.32 0.89 -14.27
C PHE A 212 -8.21 1.75 -15.18
N LEU A 213 -8.30 3.08 -15.00
CA LEU A 213 -9.13 3.93 -15.86
C LEU A 213 -8.56 4.03 -17.28
N ASN A 214 -7.23 4.07 -17.42
CA ASN A 214 -6.60 4.17 -18.73
C ASN A 214 -6.73 2.84 -19.51
N ASN A 215 -6.52 1.70 -18.84
CA ASN A 215 -6.69 0.37 -19.43
C ASN A 215 -8.16 0.05 -19.72
N PHE A 216 -9.10 0.43 -18.85
CA PHE A 216 -10.53 0.21 -19.10
C PHE A 216 -11.01 1.02 -20.31
N MET A 217 -10.63 2.30 -20.41
CA MET A 217 -11.01 3.15 -21.55
C MET A 217 -10.37 2.68 -22.86
N THR A 218 -9.10 2.27 -22.86
CA THR A 218 -8.48 1.69 -24.07
C THR A 218 -9.11 0.36 -24.47
N MET A 219 -9.47 -0.49 -23.51
CA MET A 219 -10.14 -1.77 -23.80
C MET A 219 -11.57 -1.57 -24.31
N VAL A 220 -12.33 -0.61 -23.79
CA VAL A 220 -13.66 -0.24 -24.32
C VAL A 220 -13.54 0.28 -25.75
N LEU A 221 -12.57 1.16 -26.02
CA LEU A 221 -12.33 1.68 -27.37
C LEU A 221 -11.94 0.59 -28.36
N LEU A 222 -11.09 -0.37 -27.96
CA LEU A 222 -10.73 -1.52 -28.79
C LEU A 222 -11.94 -2.43 -29.09
N ASN A 223 -12.83 -2.65 -28.12
CA ASN A 223 -14.04 -3.43 -28.32
C ASN A 223 -15.04 -2.72 -29.26
N ILE A 224 -15.19 -1.40 -29.16
CA ILE A 224 -16.02 -0.62 -30.09
C ILE A 224 -15.46 -0.70 -31.51
N PHE A 225 -14.14 -0.57 -31.67
CA PHE A 225 -13.47 -0.70 -32.98
C PHE A 225 -13.70 -2.09 -33.60
N LEU A 226 -13.59 -3.16 -32.81
CA LEU A 226 -13.84 -4.52 -33.27
C LEU A 226 -15.32 -4.73 -33.65
N LEU A 227 -16.26 -4.15 -32.90
CA LEU A 227 -17.70 -4.19 -33.21
C LEU A 227 -18.02 -3.47 -34.52
N GLN A 228 -17.40 -2.30 -34.74
CA GLN A 228 -17.54 -1.55 -36.00
C GLN A 228 -16.99 -2.33 -37.19
N HIS A 229 -15.83 -2.97 -37.02
CA HIS A 229 -15.23 -3.78 -38.08
C HIS A 229 -16.09 -5.01 -38.40
N LEU A 230 -16.68 -5.66 -37.38
CA LEU A 230 -17.64 -6.76 -37.56
C LEU A 230 -18.92 -6.30 -38.28
N TYR A 231 -19.47 -5.14 -37.90
CA TYR A 231 -20.65 -4.55 -38.55
C TYR A 231 -20.40 -4.24 -40.03
N GLN A 232 -19.25 -3.65 -40.38
CA GLN A 232 -18.87 -3.41 -41.77
C GLN A 232 -18.70 -4.71 -42.56
N THR A 233 -18.08 -5.74 -41.99
CA THR A 233 -17.96 -7.04 -42.67
C THR A 233 -19.30 -7.74 -42.85
N TRP A 234 -20.27 -7.55 -41.94
CA TRP A 234 -21.65 -8.04 -42.07
C TRP A 234 -22.40 -7.34 -43.21
N PHE A 235 -22.23 -6.02 -43.36
CA PHE A 235 -22.86 -5.24 -44.42
C PHE A 235 -22.30 -5.57 -45.82
N VAL A 236 -21.02 -5.96 -45.92
CA VAL A 236 -20.39 -6.40 -47.17
C VAL A 236 -20.76 -7.85 -47.54
N MET A 237 -21.31 -8.62 -46.60
CA MET A 237 -21.73 -10.01 -46.80
C MET A 237 -23.23 -10.18 -47.11
N MET A 238 -24.00 -9.09 -47.15
CA MET A 238 -25.42 -9.04 -47.52
C MET A 238 -25.58 -8.59 -48.97
#